data_AF-A0A8C4QT87-F1
#
_entry.id   AF-A0A8C4QT87-F1
#
_cell.length_a   1.000
_cell.length_b   1.000
_cell.length_c   1.000
_cell.angle_alpha   90.00
_cell.angle_beta   90.00
_cell.angle_gamma   90.00
#
_symmetry.space_group_name_H-M   'P 1'
#
loop_
_entity.id
_entity.type
_entity.pdbx_description
1 polymer ?
#
loop_
_entity_poly.entity_id
_entity_poly.type
_entity_poly.pdbx_seq_one_letter_code
_entity_poly.pdbx_strand_id
1 'polypeptide(L)'
;MRALRDMNLPKFVYEDVPLFLGLIADLFPGLTCQRVCYPTFNDMVEQVITDGGYLVLPNQVDKVIQLYETMMTRHTTMIVGPTSGGKSVILSTLCQAQSRLGLITKLLTLNPKAISVVELYGVLDPNTRDWTDGVLSNIFREANKPTDKKEFRYILFDGDVDALWVENMNSVMDDNKLLTLANGERIRLQSYCSLLFEVGDLQYASPATVSRCGMVFVDPKNLRYAPFWKRWLNRRSKFEQDELQTLYKKYIPPCIELIAEGLLDGRPRKKLKTVVAQTDLNMVLSA
;
A
#
# COMPACT_ATOMS: atom_id res chain seq x y z
N MET A 1 22.13 4.00 -14.05
CA MET A 1 20.75 4.02 -14.58
C MET A 1 19.79 3.11 -13.80
N ARG A 2 20.04 1.81 -13.66
CA ARG A 2 19.15 0.87 -12.95
C ARG A 2 18.73 1.32 -11.54
N ALA A 3 19.67 1.64 -10.66
CA ALA A 3 19.37 2.14 -9.31
C ALA A 3 18.50 3.41 -9.33
N LEU A 4 18.79 4.34 -10.25
CA LEU A 4 18.02 5.56 -10.43
C LEU A 4 16.58 5.27 -10.90
N ARG A 5 16.40 4.34 -11.85
CA ARG A 5 15.07 3.91 -12.30
C ARG A 5 14.30 3.24 -11.16
N ASP A 6 14.88 2.20 -10.58
CA ASP A 6 14.18 1.31 -9.64
C ASP A 6 13.86 2.02 -8.31
N MET A 7 14.68 3.00 -7.87
CA MET A 7 14.39 3.80 -6.66
C MET A 7 13.33 4.90 -6.86
N ASN A 8 13.05 5.31 -8.10
CA ASN A 8 12.13 6.42 -8.39
C ASN A 8 10.79 5.94 -8.98
N LEU A 9 10.79 4.84 -9.74
CA LEU A 9 9.57 4.30 -10.37
C LEU A 9 8.43 4.02 -9.37
N PRO A 10 8.68 3.53 -8.14
CA PRO A 10 7.62 3.34 -7.15
C PRO A 10 6.96 4.65 -6.69
N LYS A 11 7.63 5.79 -6.86
CA LYS A 11 7.17 7.10 -6.38
C LYS A 11 6.24 7.82 -7.35
N PHE A 12 6.19 7.38 -8.61
CA PHE A 12 5.45 8.07 -9.66
C PHE A 12 4.01 7.59 -9.79
N VAL A 13 3.12 8.53 -10.13
CA VAL A 13 1.75 8.24 -10.57
C VAL A 13 1.74 7.81 -12.04
N TYR A 14 0.61 7.27 -12.51
CA TYR A 14 0.50 6.69 -13.86
C TYR A 14 0.96 7.63 -14.98
N GLU A 15 0.64 8.92 -14.88
CA GLU A 15 0.94 9.94 -15.90
C GLU A 15 2.42 10.33 -15.96
N ASP A 16 3.14 10.20 -14.84
CA ASP A 16 4.54 10.61 -14.74
C ASP A 16 5.51 9.52 -15.19
N VAL A 17 5.10 8.24 -15.15
CA VAL A 17 5.96 7.11 -15.52
C VAL A 17 6.47 7.22 -16.97
N PRO A 18 5.64 7.50 -17.99
CA PRO A 18 6.12 7.66 -19.36
C PRO A 18 7.08 8.84 -19.52
N LEU A 19 6.81 9.96 -18.83
CA LEU A 19 7.67 11.16 -18.87
C LEU A 19 9.05 10.85 -18.28
N PHE A 20 9.08 10.18 -17.12
CA PHE A 20 10.32 9.75 -16.49
C PHE A 20 11.12 8.79 -17.37
N LEU A 21 10.45 7.79 -17.98
CA LEU A 21 11.13 6.86 -18.90
C LEU A 21 11.67 7.57 -20.14
N GLY A 22 10.97 8.58 -20.66
CA GLY A 22 11.46 9.44 -21.74
C GLY A 22 12.74 10.19 -21.35
N LEU A 23 12.74 10.84 -20.18
CA LEU A 23 13.92 11.53 -19.65
C LEU A 23 15.11 10.58 -19.45
N ILE A 24 14.85 9.34 -19.00
CA ILE A 24 15.91 8.32 -18.86
C ILE A 24 16.48 7.92 -20.21
N ALA A 25 15.64 7.76 -21.23
CA ALA A 25 16.08 7.43 -22.58
C ALA A 25 16.92 8.56 -23.20
N ASP A 26 16.54 9.82 -22.94
CA ASP A 26 17.27 11.00 -23.42
C ASP A 26 18.62 11.17 -22.72
N LEU A 27 18.68 10.93 -21.40
CA LEU A 27 19.91 11.05 -20.61
C LEU A 27 20.89 9.88 -20.84
N PHE A 28 20.37 8.69 -21.17
CA PHE A 28 21.15 7.45 -21.31
C PHE A 28 20.83 6.74 -22.63
N PRO A 29 21.11 7.36 -23.80
CA PRO A 29 20.76 6.79 -25.10
C PRO A 29 21.49 5.47 -25.36
N GLY A 30 20.76 4.49 -25.91
CA GLY A 30 21.31 3.17 -26.28
C GLY A 30 21.55 2.21 -25.10
N LEU A 31 21.36 2.65 -23.86
CA LEU A 31 21.48 1.80 -22.69
C LEU A 31 20.10 1.21 -22.34
N THR A 32 19.97 -0.11 -22.39
CA THR A 32 18.78 -0.83 -21.92
C THR A 32 19.08 -1.45 -20.56
N CYS A 33 18.32 -1.06 -19.53
CA CYS A 33 18.43 -1.70 -18.22
C CYS A 33 17.45 -2.85 -18.12
N GLN A 34 17.96 -4.07 -17.99
CA GLN A 34 17.14 -5.21 -17.64
C GLN A 34 16.51 -5.01 -16.25
N ARG A 35 15.28 -5.49 -16.08
CA ARG A 35 14.59 -5.46 -14.80
C ARG A 35 15.15 -6.56 -13.89
N VAL A 36 15.26 -6.29 -12.60
CA VAL A 36 15.56 -7.32 -11.61
C VAL A 36 14.38 -8.27 -11.56
N CYS A 37 14.63 -9.55 -11.77
CA CYS A 37 13.64 -10.57 -11.51
C CYS A 37 14.06 -11.30 -10.23
N TYR A 38 13.09 -11.57 -9.37
CA TYR A 38 13.22 -12.50 -8.26
C TYR A 38 12.32 -13.69 -8.59
N PRO A 39 12.73 -14.63 -9.46
CA PRO A 39 11.82 -15.62 -10.05
C PRO A 39 11.02 -16.37 -8.99
N THR A 40 11.71 -16.89 -7.97
CA THR A 40 11.06 -17.60 -6.85
C THR A 40 10.06 -16.73 -6.09
N PHE A 41 10.35 -15.45 -5.88
CA PHE A 41 9.44 -14.55 -5.16
C PHE A 41 8.26 -14.12 -6.04
N ASN A 42 8.50 -13.82 -7.31
CA ASN A 42 7.46 -13.48 -8.28
C ASN A 42 6.45 -14.62 -8.44
N ASP A 43 6.96 -15.86 -8.59
CA ASP A 43 6.12 -17.05 -8.70
C ASP A 43 5.26 -17.23 -7.44
N MET A 44 5.83 -17.02 -6.25
CA MET A 44 5.08 -17.09 -4.99
C MET A 44 4.02 -15.99 -4.88
N VAL A 45 4.32 -14.76 -5.32
CA VAL A 45 3.36 -13.65 -5.33
C VAL A 45 2.18 -13.98 -6.23
N GLU A 46 2.42 -14.49 -7.44
CA GLU A 46 1.35 -14.88 -8.36
C GLU A 46 0.51 -16.04 -7.82
N GLN A 47 1.15 -17.02 -7.17
CA GLN A 47 0.45 -18.12 -6.50
C GLN A 47 -0.43 -17.62 -5.36
N VAL A 48 0.08 -16.74 -4.49
CA VAL A 48 -0.69 -16.18 -3.37
C VAL A 48 -1.92 -15.41 -3.87
N ILE A 49 -1.75 -14.60 -4.93
CA ILE A 49 -2.85 -13.86 -5.55
C ILE A 49 -3.91 -14.84 -6.10
N THR A 50 -3.47 -15.87 -6.82
CA THR A 50 -4.34 -16.89 -7.40
C THR A 50 -5.10 -17.66 -6.32
N ASP A 51 -4.42 -18.09 -5.26
CA ASP A 51 -5.02 -18.84 -4.15
C ASP A 51 -6.00 -17.99 -3.35
N GLY A 52 -5.78 -16.67 -3.27
CA GLY A 52 -6.75 -15.72 -2.71
C GLY A 52 -7.98 -15.47 -3.58
N GLY A 53 -8.06 -16.14 -4.75
CA GLY A 53 -9.11 -15.97 -5.75
C GLY A 53 -9.11 -14.58 -6.37
N TYR A 54 -7.94 -13.92 -6.43
CA TYR A 54 -7.76 -12.66 -7.14
C TYR A 54 -7.32 -12.92 -8.58
N LEU A 55 -7.56 -11.95 -9.46
CA LEU A 55 -6.99 -11.97 -10.80
C LEU A 55 -5.53 -11.52 -10.72
N VAL A 56 -4.62 -12.28 -11.33
CA VAL A 56 -3.22 -11.87 -11.44
C VAL A 56 -3.12 -10.71 -12.43
N LEU A 57 -2.76 -9.54 -11.89
CA LEU A 57 -2.54 -8.32 -12.66
C LEU A 57 -1.05 -7.98 -12.63
N PRO A 58 -0.37 -7.86 -13.78
CA PRO A 58 1.06 -7.56 -13.82
C PRO A 58 1.42 -6.29 -13.05
N ASN A 59 0.58 -5.25 -13.14
CA ASN A 59 0.79 -3.99 -12.41
C ASN A 59 0.73 -4.17 -10.89
N GLN A 60 -0.12 -5.07 -10.40
CA GLN A 60 -0.24 -5.33 -8.96
C GLN A 60 0.93 -6.18 -8.46
N VAL A 61 1.34 -7.19 -9.21
CA VAL A 61 2.54 -8.00 -8.94
C VAL A 61 3.78 -7.09 -8.92
N ASP A 62 3.89 -6.19 -9.88
CA ASP A 62 4.97 -5.19 -9.94
C ASP A 62 5.00 -4.33 -8.67
N LYS A 63 3.84 -3.87 -8.18
CA LYS A 63 3.78 -3.09 -6.93
C LYS A 63 4.14 -3.89 -5.68
N VAL A 64 3.82 -5.18 -5.62
CA VAL A 64 4.29 -6.06 -4.53
C VAL A 64 5.82 -6.17 -4.53
N ILE A 65 6.42 -6.32 -5.72
CA ILE A 65 7.88 -6.38 -5.87
C ILE A 65 8.53 -5.05 -5.51
N GLN A 66 7.99 -3.92 -6.00
CA GLN A 66 8.47 -2.59 -5.67
C GLN A 66 8.41 -2.31 -4.17
N LEU A 67 7.35 -2.75 -3.49
CA LEU A 67 7.25 -2.68 -2.03
C LEU A 67 8.34 -3.49 -1.34
N TYR A 68 8.54 -4.74 -1.78
CA TYR A 68 9.60 -5.60 -1.26
C TYR A 68 10.98 -4.96 -1.41
N GLU A 69 11.32 -4.45 -2.60
CA GLU A 69 12.60 -3.78 -2.86
C GLU A 69 12.76 -2.50 -2.02
N THR A 70 11.69 -1.72 -1.88
CA THR A 70 11.70 -0.50 -1.06
C THR A 70 11.97 -0.84 0.41
N MET A 71 11.34 -1.89 0.94
CA MET A 71 11.54 -2.34 2.32
C MET A 71 12.93 -2.91 2.59
N MET A 72 13.63 -3.44 1.58
CA MET A 72 15.03 -3.86 1.72
C MET A 72 15.97 -2.67 1.93
N THR A 73 15.59 -1.49 1.44
CA THR A 73 16.42 -0.28 1.54
C THR A 73 16.04 0.63 2.70
N ARG A 74 14.75 0.65 3.08
CA ARG A 74 14.22 1.51 4.15
C ARG A 74 13.37 0.69 5.11
N HIS A 75 13.63 0.82 6.41
CA HIS A 75 12.83 0.15 7.45
C HIS A 75 11.45 0.76 7.64
N THR A 76 11.23 1.97 7.11
CA THR A 76 9.93 2.63 7.10
C THR A 76 9.47 2.85 5.66
N THR A 77 8.28 2.36 5.32
CA THR A 77 7.70 2.50 3.97
C THR A 77 6.23 2.88 4.05
N MET A 78 5.78 3.85 3.24
CA MET A 78 4.37 4.18 3.10
C MET A 78 3.86 3.80 1.70
N ILE A 79 2.68 3.21 1.70
CA ILE A 79 1.92 2.83 0.52
C ILE A 79 0.80 3.84 0.39
N VAL A 80 0.86 4.65 -0.66
CA VAL A 80 0.01 5.81 -0.85
C VAL A 80 -0.92 5.56 -2.00
N GLY A 81 -2.20 5.85 -1.80
CA GLY A 81 -3.18 5.81 -2.87
C GLY A 81 -4.60 5.81 -2.32
N PRO A 82 -5.59 6.15 -3.14
CA PRO A 82 -6.97 6.21 -2.70
C PRO A 82 -7.51 4.85 -2.25
N THR A 83 -8.66 4.89 -1.59
CA THR A 83 -9.44 3.70 -1.22
C THR A 83 -9.71 2.84 -2.45
N SER A 84 -9.73 1.52 -2.23
CA SER A 84 -9.95 0.53 -3.30
C SER A 84 -8.85 0.48 -4.37
N GLY A 85 -7.68 1.10 -4.14
CA GLY A 85 -6.49 0.94 -4.98
C GLY A 85 -5.79 -0.43 -4.86
N GLY A 86 -6.22 -1.29 -3.93
CA GLY A 86 -5.61 -2.62 -3.72
C GLY A 86 -4.41 -2.63 -2.77
N LYS A 87 -4.15 -1.54 -2.04
CA LYS A 87 -3.03 -1.38 -1.08
C LYS A 87 -2.97 -2.50 -0.04
N SER A 88 -4.08 -2.75 0.67
CA SER A 88 -4.15 -3.80 1.68
C SER A 88 -3.93 -5.21 1.09
N VAL A 89 -4.37 -5.43 -0.17
CA VAL A 89 -4.10 -6.70 -0.88
C VAL A 89 -2.61 -6.84 -1.20
N ILE A 90 -1.94 -5.77 -1.63
CA ILE A 90 -0.48 -5.75 -1.88
C ILE A 90 0.28 -6.10 -0.60
N LEU A 91 -0.06 -5.45 0.53
CA LEU A 91 0.53 -5.71 1.85
C LEU A 91 0.34 -7.16 2.31
N SER A 92 -0.89 -7.66 2.24
CA SER A 92 -1.21 -9.02 2.64
C SER A 92 -0.52 -10.06 1.76
N THR A 93 -0.47 -9.81 0.44
CA THR A 93 0.21 -10.68 -0.53
C THR A 93 1.70 -10.76 -0.25
N LEU A 94 2.36 -9.62 0.03
CA LEU A 94 3.77 -9.58 0.41
C LEU A 94 4.05 -10.48 1.62
N CYS A 95 3.28 -10.32 2.70
CA CYS A 95 3.49 -11.07 3.94
C CYS A 95 3.28 -12.58 3.74
N GLN A 96 2.24 -12.95 2.98
CA GLN A 96 1.94 -14.35 2.66
C GLN A 96 3.01 -14.96 1.74
N ALA A 97 3.48 -14.24 0.73
CA ALA A 97 4.52 -14.71 -0.18
C ALA A 97 5.84 -14.97 0.55
N GLN A 98 6.25 -14.06 1.46
CA GLN A 98 7.42 -14.27 2.31
C GLN A 98 7.26 -15.49 3.23
N SER A 99 6.08 -15.63 3.84
CA SER A 99 5.79 -16.77 4.73
C SER A 99 5.87 -18.10 4.00
N ARG A 100 5.40 -18.17 2.74
CA ARG A 100 5.51 -19.37 1.90
C ARG A 100 6.94 -19.71 1.50
N LEU A 101 7.83 -18.71 1.42
CA LEU A 101 9.27 -18.92 1.21
C LEU A 101 10.02 -19.34 2.49
N GLY A 102 9.31 -19.62 3.59
CA GLY A 102 9.90 -20.03 4.86
C GLY A 102 10.41 -18.87 5.72
N LEU A 103 10.13 -17.62 5.33
CA LEU A 103 10.42 -16.42 6.11
C LEU A 103 9.13 -16.02 6.82
N ILE A 104 8.94 -16.49 8.06
CA ILE A 104 7.72 -16.21 8.82
C ILE A 104 7.55 -14.69 8.91
N THR A 105 6.48 -14.14 8.35
CA THR A 105 6.20 -12.70 8.39
C THR A 105 4.95 -12.44 9.21
N LYS A 106 5.09 -11.67 10.29
CA LYS A 106 3.99 -11.23 11.14
C LYS A 106 3.64 -9.79 10.82
N LEU A 107 2.35 -9.50 10.68
CA LEU A 107 1.82 -8.17 10.45
C LEU A 107 0.98 -7.75 11.66
N LEU A 108 1.39 -6.70 12.35
CA LEU A 108 0.71 -6.10 13.50
C LEU A 108 0.06 -4.80 13.07
N THR A 109 -1.25 -4.82 12.84
CA THR A 109 -1.99 -3.67 12.33
C THR A 109 -2.57 -2.83 13.47
N LEU A 110 -2.43 -1.51 13.37
CA LEU A 110 -3.11 -0.54 14.22
C LEU A 110 -3.64 0.63 13.40
N ASN A 111 -4.75 1.22 13.84
CA ASN A 111 -5.24 2.48 13.32
C ASN A 111 -4.87 3.59 14.31
N PRO A 112 -3.90 4.47 13.99
CA PRO A 112 -3.42 5.49 14.92
C PRO A 112 -4.47 6.57 15.22
N LYS A 113 -5.47 6.78 14.33
CA LYS A 113 -6.54 7.78 14.53
C LYS A 113 -7.74 7.23 15.27
N ALA A 114 -7.83 5.92 15.47
CA ALA A 114 -8.92 5.31 16.22
C ALA A 114 -8.80 5.51 17.74
N ILE A 115 -7.63 5.93 18.21
CA ILE A 115 -7.31 6.13 19.63
C ILE A 115 -6.64 7.50 19.82
N SER A 116 -6.66 8.02 21.05
CA SER A 116 -5.97 9.27 21.35
C SER A 116 -4.45 9.11 21.30
N VAL A 117 -3.71 10.20 21.09
CA VAL A 117 -2.23 10.21 21.11
C VAL A 117 -1.69 9.68 22.45
N VAL A 118 -2.40 10.00 23.53
CA VAL A 118 -2.10 9.60 24.91
C VAL A 118 -2.22 8.08 25.06
N GLU A 119 -3.30 7.47 24.55
CA GLU A 119 -3.49 6.01 24.56
C GLU A 119 -2.57 5.30 23.55
N LEU A 120 -2.16 5.97 22.48
CA LEU A 120 -1.25 5.42 21.47
C LEU A 120 0.15 5.25 22.04
N TYR A 121 0.74 6.30 22.61
CA TYR A 121 2.13 6.29 23.10
C TYR A 121 2.28 5.93 24.58
N GLY A 122 1.25 6.20 25.39
CA GLY A 122 1.29 6.10 26.84
C GLY A 122 1.35 7.47 27.50
N VAL A 123 1.06 7.47 28.79
CA VAL A 123 0.95 8.69 29.59
C VAL A 123 1.66 8.54 30.93
N LEU A 124 2.31 9.62 31.35
CA LEU A 124 2.84 9.77 32.68
C LEU A 124 1.82 10.57 33.50
N ASP A 125 1.26 9.98 34.56
CA ASP A 125 0.34 10.69 35.43
C ASP A 125 1.09 11.86 36.12
N PRO A 126 0.64 13.12 35.99
CA PRO A 126 1.34 14.27 36.55
C PRO A 126 1.34 14.29 38.09
N ASN A 127 0.36 13.64 38.72
CA ASN A 127 0.19 13.61 40.17
C ASN A 127 0.94 12.43 40.78
N THR A 128 0.72 11.22 40.27
CA THR A 128 1.31 10.00 40.85
C THR A 128 2.70 9.70 40.30
N ARG A 129 3.04 10.26 39.13
CA ARG A 129 4.24 9.93 38.34
C ARG A 129 4.29 8.47 37.88
N ASP A 130 3.14 7.79 37.88
CA ASP A 130 3.04 6.44 37.33
C ASP A 130 2.95 6.48 35.81
N TRP A 131 3.64 5.55 35.17
CA TRP A 131 3.63 5.38 33.72
C TRP A 131 2.58 4.35 33.31
N THR A 132 1.73 4.72 32.35
CA THR A 132 0.81 3.80 31.69
C THR A 132 1.23 3.63 30.22
N ASP A 133 1.62 2.42 29.83
CA ASP A 133 2.01 2.10 28.45
C ASP A 133 0.83 2.27 27.49
N GLY A 134 1.09 2.88 26.34
CA GLY A 134 0.13 2.98 25.24
C GLY A 134 0.14 1.76 24.31
N VAL A 135 -0.84 1.68 23.43
CA VAL A 135 -1.03 0.57 22.48
C VAL A 135 0.21 0.39 21.59
N LEU A 136 0.73 1.47 21.00
CA LEU A 136 1.90 1.40 20.13
C LEU A 136 3.15 1.00 20.92
N SER A 137 3.35 1.54 22.13
CA SER A 137 4.50 1.17 22.95
C SER A 137 4.53 -0.33 23.26
N ASN A 138 3.37 -0.92 23.58
CA ASN A 138 3.23 -2.36 23.80
C ASN A 138 3.50 -3.18 22.54
N ILE A 139 2.89 -2.81 21.40
CA ILE A 139 3.14 -3.45 20.10
C ILE A 139 4.63 -3.37 19.74
N PHE A 140 5.27 -2.24 19.99
CA PHE A 140 6.68 -2.04 19.69
C PHE A 140 7.56 -2.93 20.56
N ARG A 141 7.28 -3.06 21.86
CA ARG A 141 7.99 -4.02 22.73
C ARG A 141 7.80 -5.46 22.25
N GLU A 142 6.57 -5.83 21.92
CA GLU A 142 6.26 -7.18 21.43
C GLU A 142 6.99 -7.48 20.12
N ALA A 143 6.94 -6.56 19.16
CA ALA A 143 7.65 -6.67 17.90
C ALA A 143 9.17 -6.78 18.09
N ASN A 144 9.75 -6.11 19.09
CA ASN A 144 11.19 -6.15 19.36
C ASN A 144 11.64 -7.29 20.28
N LYS A 145 10.74 -8.17 20.74
CA LYS A 145 11.16 -9.35 21.53
C LYS A 145 12.19 -10.18 20.75
N PRO A 146 13.30 -10.62 21.37
CA PRO A 146 14.29 -11.48 20.72
C PRO A 146 13.64 -12.74 20.16
N THR A 147 14.18 -13.25 19.06
CA THR A 147 13.70 -14.47 18.41
C THR A 147 14.88 -15.18 17.77
N ASP A 148 14.95 -16.50 17.97
CA ASP A 148 15.98 -17.35 17.33
C ASP A 148 15.58 -17.76 15.92
N LYS A 149 14.35 -17.43 15.49
CA LYS A 149 13.80 -17.76 14.18
C LYS A 149 14.07 -16.63 13.20
N LYS A 150 14.36 -16.98 11.95
CA LYS A 150 14.41 -16.01 10.84
C LYS A 150 12.98 -15.59 10.48
N GLU A 151 12.50 -14.54 11.11
CA GLU A 151 11.16 -13.97 10.89
C GLU A 151 11.24 -12.47 10.62
N PHE A 152 10.24 -11.94 9.93
CA PHE A 152 10.00 -10.51 9.78
C PHE A 152 8.79 -10.09 10.62
N ARG A 153 8.85 -8.91 11.23
CA ARG A 153 7.75 -8.35 12.02
C ARG A 153 7.43 -6.94 11.54
N TYR A 154 6.28 -6.78 10.92
CA TYR A 154 5.85 -5.51 10.34
C TYR A 154 4.78 -4.89 11.22
N ILE A 155 4.95 -3.61 11.57
CA ILE A 155 3.94 -2.83 12.26
C ILE A 155 3.27 -1.96 11.19
N LEU A 156 1.98 -2.21 10.94
CA LEU A 156 1.19 -1.51 9.94
C LEU A 156 0.31 -0.45 10.59
N PHE A 157 0.52 0.80 10.22
CA PHE A 157 -0.36 1.92 10.53
C PHE A 157 -1.38 2.06 9.39
N ASP A 158 -2.61 1.62 9.63
CA ASP A 158 -3.73 1.73 8.70
C ASP A 158 -4.59 2.96 9.05
N GLY A 159 -4.29 4.08 8.41
CA GLY A 159 -4.97 5.35 8.67
C GLY A 159 -4.13 6.56 8.24
N ASP A 160 -4.79 7.71 8.14
CA ASP A 160 -4.14 8.94 7.67
C ASP A 160 -3.02 9.41 8.61
N VAL A 161 -1.99 9.98 8.01
CA VAL A 161 -0.87 10.60 8.73
C VAL A 161 -1.25 12.01 9.14
N ASP A 162 -1.07 12.32 10.42
CA ASP A 162 -1.29 13.62 11.04
C ASP A 162 -0.02 14.04 11.77
N ALA A 163 0.28 15.34 11.74
CA ALA A 163 1.39 15.95 12.44
C ALA A 163 1.45 15.57 13.93
N LEU A 164 0.30 15.52 14.62
CA LEU A 164 0.25 15.32 16.08
C LEU A 164 0.88 14.01 16.55
N TRP A 165 0.59 12.89 15.88
CA TRP A 165 1.13 11.59 16.27
C TRP A 165 2.43 11.26 15.54
N VAL A 166 2.57 11.68 14.28
CA VAL A 166 3.75 11.31 13.47
C VAL A 166 5.03 12.00 13.94
N GLU A 167 4.94 13.15 14.62
CA GLU A 167 6.11 13.85 15.16
C GLU A 167 6.90 12.97 16.15
N ASN A 168 6.20 12.24 17.01
CA ASN A 168 6.82 11.31 17.97
C ASN A 168 7.48 10.10 17.28
N MET A 169 7.17 9.86 16.00
CA MET A 169 7.77 8.79 15.20
C MET A 169 9.04 9.21 14.45
N ASN A 170 9.37 10.51 14.39
CA ASN A 170 10.45 10.99 13.55
C ASN A 170 11.80 10.31 13.85
N SER A 171 12.12 10.11 15.13
CA SER A 171 13.37 9.47 15.56
C SER A 171 13.46 7.99 15.21
N VAL A 172 12.31 7.30 15.13
CA VAL A 172 12.29 5.88 14.72
C VAL A 172 12.24 5.70 13.21
N MET A 173 11.68 6.66 12.47
CA MET A 173 11.66 6.64 11.01
C MET A 173 13.02 7.02 10.40
N ASP A 174 13.84 7.79 11.11
CA ASP A 174 15.20 8.14 10.69
C ASP A 174 16.20 7.00 10.93
N ASP A 175 17.47 7.21 10.57
CA ASP A 175 18.57 6.23 10.70
C ASP A 175 18.83 5.81 12.16
N ASN A 176 18.40 6.63 13.12
CA ASN A 176 18.50 6.33 14.54
C ASN A 176 17.68 5.09 14.95
N LYS A 177 16.56 4.81 14.26
CA LYS A 177 15.67 3.67 14.54
C LYS A 177 15.25 3.60 16.02
N LEU A 178 14.99 4.75 16.65
CA LEU A 178 14.76 4.85 18.09
C LEU A 178 13.41 5.51 18.39
N LEU A 179 12.51 4.76 19.02
CA LEU A 179 11.27 5.30 19.57
C LEU A 179 11.57 5.87 20.97
N THR A 180 11.26 7.15 21.18
CA THR A 180 11.43 7.81 22.49
C THR A 180 10.05 8.11 23.07
N LEU A 181 9.76 7.54 24.24
CA LEU A 181 8.51 7.73 24.97
C LEU A 181 8.61 8.92 25.91
N ALA A 182 7.47 9.46 26.34
CA ALA A 182 7.41 10.64 27.21
C ALA A 182 8.03 10.42 28.60
N ASN A 183 8.07 9.17 29.09
CA ASN A 183 8.78 8.79 30.31
C ASN A 183 10.32 8.77 30.15
N GLY A 184 10.85 9.10 28.96
CA GLY A 184 12.27 9.09 28.65
C GLY A 184 12.82 7.74 28.19
N GLU A 185 11.99 6.69 28.14
CA GLU A 185 12.39 5.39 27.64
C GLU A 185 12.67 5.43 26.13
N ARG A 186 13.71 4.70 25.73
CA ARG A 186 14.22 4.66 24.36
C ARG A 186 14.26 3.22 23.87
N ILE A 187 13.36 2.88 22.94
CA ILE A 187 13.25 1.53 22.38
C ILE A 187 13.79 1.52 20.95
N ARG A 188 14.87 0.77 20.72
CA ARG A 188 15.48 0.64 19.38
C ARG A 188 14.76 -0.41 18.56
N LEU A 189 14.38 -0.06 17.33
CA LEU A 189 13.80 -0.97 16.35
C LEU A 189 14.86 -1.98 15.87
N GLN A 190 14.56 -3.26 16.01
CA GLN A 190 15.41 -4.35 15.53
C GLN A 190 15.41 -4.45 14.00
N SER A 191 16.45 -5.04 13.43
CA SER A 191 16.64 -5.14 11.97
C SER A 191 15.59 -6.00 11.26
N TYR A 192 14.96 -6.94 11.96
CA TYR A 192 13.88 -7.77 11.45
C TYR A 192 12.50 -7.10 11.59
N CYS A 193 12.43 -5.91 12.19
CA CYS A 193 11.22 -5.13 12.32
C CYS A 193 11.16 -4.03 11.25
N SER A 194 9.97 -3.74 10.74
CA SER A 194 9.75 -2.63 9.80
C SER A 194 8.43 -1.94 10.05
N LEU A 195 8.35 -0.66 9.73
CA LEU A 195 7.17 0.17 9.86
C LEU A 195 6.53 0.35 8.49
N LEU A 196 5.25 0.04 8.38
CA LEU A 196 4.45 0.16 7.18
C LEU A 196 3.31 1.13 7.42
N PHE A 197 3.03 1.98 6.46
CA PHE A 197 1.94 2.95 6.54
C PHE A 197 1.04 2.74 5.32
N GLU A 198 -0.24 2.44 5.55
CA GLU A 198 -1.26 2.46 4.51
C GLU A 198 -2.01 3.78 4.61
N VAL A 199 -1.84 4.67 3.62
CA VAL A 199 -2.37 6.03 3.65
C VAL A 199 -3.14 6.37 2.38
N GLY A 200 -4.20 7.17 2.52
CA GLY A 200 -4.98 7.69 1.39
C GLY A 200 -4.20 8.73 0.60
N ASP A 201 -3.76 9.77 1.30
CA ASP A 201 -2.93 10.84 0.77
C ASP A 201 -1.92 11.33 1.82
N LEU A 202 -1.06 12.26 1.42
CA LEU A 202 0.01 12.84 2.25
C LEU A 202 -0.16 14.35 2.45
N GLN A 203 -1.38 14.90 2.31
CA GLN A 203 -1.60 16.35 2.35
C GLN A 203 -1.23 16.97 3.70
N TYR A 204 -1.40 16.21 4.78
CA TYR A 204 -1.11 16.63 6.15
C TYR A 204 0.26 16.13 6.67
N ALA A 205 1.03 15.44 5.84
CA ALA A 205 2.35 14.95 6.19
C ALA A 205 3.41 16.03 5.87
N SER A 206 4.34 16.25 6.79
CA SER A 206 5.45 17.18 6.55
C SER A 206 6.43 16.62 5.50
N PRO A 207 7.07 17.47 4.66
CA PRO A 207 8.09 17.00 3.72
C PRO A 207 9.26 16.25 4.40
N ALA A 208 9.58 16.59 5.65
CA ALA A 208 10.60 15.90 6.43
C ALA A 208 10.19 14.48 6.84
N THR A 209 8.90 14.25 7.11
CA THR A 209 8.34 12.92 7.36
C THR A 209 8.40 12.07 6.09
N VAL A 210 7.99 12.64 4.96
CA VAL A 210 7.95 11.96 3.66
C VAL A 210 9.36 11.59 3.18
N SER A 211 10.36 12.45 3.39
CA SER A 211 11.73 12.20 2.92
C SER A 211 12.41 11.01 3.62
N ARG A 212 12.03 10.72 4.86
CA ARG A 212 12.54 9.59 5.67
C ARG A 212 11.95 8.24 5.29
N CYS A 213 10.79 8.23 4.64
CA CYS A 213 10.05 6.99 4.35
C CYS A 213 10.25 6.51 2.91
N GLY A 214 10.29 5.20 2.69
CA GLY A 214 10.14 4.61 1.36
C GLY A 214 8.75 4.89 0.83
N MET A 215 8.60 5.12 -0.48
CA MET A 215 7.33 5.54 -1.06
C MET A 215 6.92 4.62 -2.20
N VAL A 216 5.73 4.04 -2.06
CA VAL A 216 5.11 3.21 -3.10
C VAL A 216 3.73 3.76 -3.39
N PHE A 217 3.58 4.45 -4.53
CA PHE A 217 2.30 4.94 -4.99
C PHE A 217 1.53 3.85 -5.74
N VAL A 218 0.26 3.71 -5.37
CA VAL A 218 -0.70 2.76 -5.96
C VAL A 218 -1.83 3.56 -6.59
N ASP A 219 -1.74 3.73 -7.91
CA ASP A 219 -2.73 4.48 -8.68
C ASP A 219 -3.97 3.60 -8.99
N PRO A 220 -5.20 4.04 -8.65
CA PRO A 220 -6.42 3.29 -8.93
C PRO A 220 -6.67 3.10 -10.44
N LYS A 221 -6.13 3.97 -11.30
CA LYS A 221 -6.24 3.85 -12.77
C LYS A 221 -5.62 2.56 -13.28
N ASN A 222 -4.68 1.96 -12.55
CA ASN A 222 -4.06 0.67 -12.89
C ASN A 222 -4.96 -0.54 -12.62
N LEU A 223 -5.86 -0.44 -11.64
CA LEU A 223 -6.72 -1.54 -11.23
C LEU A 223 -8.06 -1.49 -11.97
N ARG A 224 -8.67 -0.30 -12.11
CA ARG A 224 -10.04 -0.09 -12.64
C ARG A 224 -11.07 -1.04 -11.97
N TYR A 225 -12.27 -1.15 -12.54
CA TYR A 225 -13.35 -1.97 -11.97
C TYR A 225 -13.41 -3.42 -12.49
N ALA A 226 -12.81 -3.70 -13.65
CA ALA A 226 -12.89 -5.01 -14.29
C ALA A 226 -12.37 -6.19 -13.43
N PRO A 227 -11.28 -6.05 -12.65
CA PRO A 227 -10.82 -7.14 -11.78
C PRO A 227 -11.80 -7.47 -10.65
N PHE A 228 -12.51 -6.46 -10.13
CA PHE A 228 -13.53 -6.65 -9.09
C PHE A 228 -14.73 -7.42 -9.64
N TRP A 229 -15.20 -7.05 -10.84
CA TRP A 229 -16.24 -7.80 -11.55
C TRP A 229 -15.84 -9.26 -11.77
N LYS A 230 -14.66 -9.51 -12.35
CA LYS A 230 -14.19 -10.87 -12.63
C LYS A 230 -14.08 -11.72 -11.36
N ARG A 231 -13.57 -11.14 -10.26
CA ARG A 231 -13.51 -11.83 -8.98
C ARG A 231 -14.88 -12.18 -8.43
N TRP A 232 -15.84 -11.27 -8.53
CA TRP A 232 -17.23 -11.52 -8.12
C TRP A 232 -17.89 -12.60 -8.99
N LEU A 233 -17.69 -12.53 -10.31
CA LEU A 233 -18.22 -13.49 -11.27
C LEU A 233 -17.69 -14.91 -11.01
N ASN A 234 -16.39 -15.04 -10.69
CA ASN A 234 -15.76 -16.33 -10.38
C ASN A 234 -16.33 -17.01 -9.13
N ARG A 235 -17.02 -16.27 -8.25
CA ARG A 235 -17.73 -16.83 -7.08
C ARG A 235 -19.14 -17.34 -7.41
N ARG A 236 -19.65 -17.05 -8.61
CA ARG A 236 -20.99 -17.47 -9.08
C ARG A 236 -20.94 -18.85 -9.72
N SER A 237 -22.12 -19.46 -9.87
CA SER A 237 -22.24 -20.76 -10.52
C SER A 237 -21.84 -20.67 -12.00
N LYS A 238 -21.20 -21.72 -12.55
CA LYS A 238 -20.75 -21.72 -13.95
C LYS A 238 -21.88 -21.47 -14.94
N PHE A 239 -23.12 -21.84 -14.60
CA PHE A 239 -24.30 -21.64 -15.43
C PHE A 239 -24.68 -20.16 -15.57
N GLU A 240 -24.52 -19.36 -14.51
CA GLU A 240 -24.85 -17.93 -14.52
C GLU A 240 -23.71 -17.07 -15.09
N GLN A 241 -22.47 -17.58 -15.09
CA GLN A 241 -21.30 -16.79 -15.45
C GLN A 241 -21.38 -16.24 -16.87
N ASP A 242 -21.80 -17.05 -17.85
CA ASP A 242 -21.86 -16.64 -19.26
C ASP A 242 -22.95 -15.57 -19.50
N GLU A 243 -24.13 -15.74 -18.91
CA GLU A 243 -25.22 -14.78 -19.01
C GLU A 243 -24.86 -13.45 -18.34
N LEU A 244 -24.34 -13.50 -17.11
CA LEU A 244 -23.90 -12.31 -16.38
C LEU A 244 -22.76 -11.59 -17.10
N GLN A 245 -21.80 -12.33 -17.68
CA GLN A 245 -20.70 -11.74 -18.44
C GLN A 245 -21.18 -11.06 -19.73
N THR A 246 -22.23 -11.59 -20.36
CA THR A 246 -22.88 -11.00 -21.53
C THR A 246 -23.60 -9.70 -21.17
N LEU A 247 -24.37 -9.70 -20.08
CA LEU A 247 -25.05 -8.51 -19.57
C LEU A 247 -24.04 -7.43 -19.15
N TYR A 248 -22.97 -7.82 -18.45
CA TYR A 248 -21.90 -6.90 -18.06
C TYR A 248 -21.31 -6.19 -19.26
N LYS A 249 -20.87 -6.92 -20.30
CA LYS A 249 -20.26 -6.33 -21.50
C LYS A 249 -21.22 -5.39 -22.22
N LYS A 250 -22.52 -5.70 -22.21
CA LYS A 250 -23.54 -4.91 -22.90
C LYS A 250 -23.89 -3.61 -22.18
N TYR A 251 -23.97 -3.63 -20.85
CA TYR A 251 -24.53 -2.51 -20.09
C TYR A 251 -23.50 -1.76 -19.24
N ILE A 252 -22.57 -2.45 -18.59
CA ILE A 252 -21.73 -1.81 -17.56
C ILE A 252 -20.70 -0.85 -18.14
N PRO A 253 -19.83 -1.23 -19.12
CA PRO A 253 -18.87 -0.29 -19.69
C PRO A 253 -19.51 0.94 -20.33
N PRO A 254 -20.57 0.84 -21.17
CA PRO A 254 -21.21 2.02 -21.76
C PRO A 254 -21.86 2.94 -20.71
N CYS A 255 -22.44 2.38 -19.65
CA CYS A 255 -23.00 3.19 -18.56
C CYS A 255 -21.90 3.95 -17.79
N ILE A 256 -20.77 3.30 -17.52
CA ILE A 256 -19.63 3.93 -16.83
C ILE A 256 -19.03 5.03 -17.71
N GLU A 257 -18.81 4.77 -19.00
CA GLU A 257 -18.31 5.78 -19.96
C GLU A 257 -19.25 7.00 -20.04
N LEU A 258 -20.56 6.79 -20.02
CA LEU A 258 -21.53 7.89 -20.05
C LEU A 258 -21.48 8.73 -18.77
N ILE A 259 -21.33 8.10 -17.61
CA ILE A 259 -21.29 8.81 -16.32
C ILE A 259 -19.93 9.51 -16.12
N ALA A 260 -18.83 8.82 -16.38
CA ALA A 260 -17.48 9.31 -16.12
C ALA A 260 -16.98 10.28 -17.21
N GLU A 261 -17.17 9.93 -18.48
CA GLU A 261 -16.58 10.62 -19.64
C GLU A 261 -17.63 11.38 -20.46
N GLY A 262 -18.93 11.09 -20.26
CA GLY A 262 -19.99 11.66 -21.09
C GLY A 262 -20.03 11.04 -22.48
N LEU A 263 -19.52 9.81 -22.66
CA LEU A 263 -19.53 9.11 -23.94
C LEU A 263 -20.59 8.00 -23.93
N LEU A 264 -21.31 7.83 -25.03
CA LEU A 264 -22.15 6.65 -25.25
C LEU A 264 -21.82 6.09 -26.63
N ASP A 265 -21.32 4.86 -26.69
CA ASP A 265 -20.89 4.20 -27.92
C ASP A 265 -19.92 5.07 -28.76
N GLY A 266 -18.95 5.70 -28.08
CA GLY A 266 -17.96 6.59 -28.70
C GLY A 266 -18.49 7.94 -29.17
N ARG A 267 -19.78 8.26 -28.91
CA ARG A 267 -20.36 9.56 -29.26
C ARG A 267 -20.41 10.49 -28.04
N PRO A 268 -19.94 11.74 -28.15
CA PRO A 268 -20.04 12.71 -27.07
C PRO A 268 -21.51 13.02 -26.75
N ARG A 269 -21.85 12.86 -25.48
CA ARG A 269 -23.11 13.20 -24.85
C ARG A 269 -22.86 14.17 -23.70
N LYS A 270 -23.93 14.74 -23.15
CA LYS A 270 -23.83 15.61 -21.99
C LYS A 270 -23.41 14.76 -20.78
N LYS A 271 -22.21 15.03 -20.25
CA LYS A 271 -21.73 14.40 -19.00
C LYS A 271 -22.77 14.57 -17.89
N LEU A 272 -23.12 13.46 -17.25
CA LEU A 272 -24.07 13.48 -16.15
C LEU A 272 -23.47 14.22 -14.95
N LYS A 273 -24.26 15.10 -14.32
CA LYS A 273 -23.85 15.76 -13.08
C LYS A 273 -24.04 14.80 -11.92
N THR A 274 -22.96 14.40 -11.29
CA THR A 274 -22.99 13.56 -10.09
C THR A 274 -23.12 14.44 -8.86
N VAL A 275 -24.10 14.16 -7.99
CA VAL A 275 -24.30 14.90 -6.72
C VAL A 275 -23.17 14.60 -5.72
N VAL A 276 -22.65 13.37 -5.76
CA VAL A 276 -21.49 12.91 -4.98
C VAL A 276 -20.39 12.53 -5.97
N ALA A 277 -19.12 12.78 -5.63
CA ALA A 277 -18.01 12.36 -6.48
C ALA A 277 -18.02 10.83 -6.65
N GLN A 278 -18.09 10.38 -7.90
CA GLN A 278 -18.09 8.96 -8.27
C GLN A 278 -16.79 8.63 -9.00
N THR A 279 -16.21 7.48 -8.67
CA THR A 279 -15.14 6.85 -9.45
C THR A 279 -15.72 5.65 -10.18
N ASP A 280 -15.13 5.26 -11.31
CA ASP A 280 -15.53 4.06 -12.06
C ASP A 280 -15.64 2.82 -11.17
N LEU A 281 -14.79 2.77 -10.14
CA LEU A 281 -14.74 1.69 -9.17
C LEU A 281 -15.87 1.75 -8.13
N ASN A 282 -16.15 2.92 -7.58
CA ASN A 282 -17.25 3.09 -6.62
C ASN A 282 -18.61 2.79 -7.28
N MET A 283 -18.76 3.08 -8.57
CA MET A 283 -19.99 2.78 -9.32
C MET A 283 -20.26 1.27 -9.45
N VAL A 284 -19.24 0.41 -9.32
CA VAL A 284 -19.37 -1.05 -9.42
C VAL A 284 -19.39 -1.73 -8.04
N LEU A 285 -18.74 -1.14 -7.04
CA LEU A 285 -18.67 -1.69 -5.68
C LEU A 285 -19.86 -1.30 -4.79
N SER A 286 -20.63 -0.28 -5.16
CA SER A 286 -21.81 0.16 -4.41
C SER A 286 -23.02 -0.75 -4.68
N ALA A 287 -22.97 -1.99 -4.20
CA ALA A 287 -24.12 -2.89 -4.09
C ALA A 287 -23.95 -3.84 -2.90
#